data_AF-A0A815Q610-F1
#
_entry.id   AF-A0A815Q610-F1
#
_cell.length_a   1.000
_cell.length_b   1.000
_cell.length_c   1.000
_cell.angle_alpha   90.00
_cell.angle_beta   90.00
_cell.angle_gamma   90.00
#
_symmetry.space_group_name_H-M   'P 1'
#
loop_
_entity.id
_entity.type
_entity.pdbx_description
1 polymer ?
#
loop_
_entity_poly.entity_id
_entity_poly.type
_entity_poly.pdbx_seq_one_letter_code
_entity_poly.pdbx_strand_id
1 'polypeptide(L)'
;KFHIDLLITFDRGGISGHINHKSVALGIEYYIEKNLKTPLIYRISTVTSLFEFSSILDIFRTLIKFIPRLLRSLFSTILPFLFSSPNDQRILFVSSPFGYFQGLKAFHAHRSQVLWYRHLYTTFSRHMFINDLTKVSIN
;
A
#
# COMPACT_ATOMS: atom_id res chain seq x y z
N LYS A 1 -10.78 19.61 14.01
CA LYS A 1 -11.05 20.32 12.73
C LYS A 1 -11.33 19.35 11.57
N PHE A 2 -10.83 18.10 11.60
CA PHE A 2 -11.27 17.02 10.73
C PHE A 2 -11.63 15.79 11.58
N HIS A 3 -12.73 15.12 11.25
CA HIS A 3 -13.10 13.82 11.84
C HIS A 3 -12.53 12.75 10.91
N ILE A 4 -11.37 12.20 11.28
CA ILE A 4 -10.64 11.23 10.46
C ILE A 4 -10.85 9.84 11.07
N ASP A 5 -11.48 8.94 10.34
CA ASP A 5 -11.68 7.55 10.76
C ASP A 5 -10.52 6.64 10.36
N LEU A 6 -9.90 6.95 9.21
CA LEU A 6 -8.85 6.15 8.57
C LEU A 6 -7.72 7.04 8.08
N LEU A 7 -6.49 6.66 8.41
CA LEU A 7 -5.26 7.27 7.93
C LEU A 7 -4.45 6.25 7.13
N ILE A 8 -4.09 6.61 5.90
CA ILE A 8 -3.20 5.82 5.03
C ILE A 8 -1.91 6.59 4.85
N THR A 9 -0.77 5.95 5.07
CA THR A 9 0.55 6.60 5.07
C THR A 9 1.66 5.71 4.47
N PHE A 10 2.87 6.24 4.42
CA PHE A 10 4.10 5.54 4.04
C PHE A 10 4.65 4.69 5.18
N ASP A 11 5.31 3.58 4.84
CA ASP A 11 6.15 2.86 5.79
C ASP A 11 7.55 3.48 5.91
N ARG A 12 8.38 2.90 6.79
CA ARG A 12 9.78 3.34 6.99
C ARG A 12 10.66 3.19 5.74
N GLY A 13 10.27 2.35 4.79
CA GLY A 13 10.98 2.19 3.51
C GLY A 13 10.79 3.40 2.61
N GLY A 14 9.62 4.05 2.68
CA GLY A 14 9.36 5.33 2.02
C GLY A 14 9.30 5.26 0.49
N ILE A 15 8.69 4.22 -0.09
CA ILE A 15 8.48 3.95 -1.53
C ILE A 15 9.67 4.37 -2.39
N SER A 16 10.48 3.40 -2.81
CA SER A 16 11.76 3.65 -3.49
C SER A 16 12.76 4.47 -2.65
N GLY A 17 12.59 4.51 -1.32
CA GLY A 17 13.56 5.14 -0.41
C GLY A 17 13.47 6.67 -0.29
N HIS A 18 12.42 7.30 -0.80
CA HIS A 18 12.31 8.74 -0.90
C HIS A 18 12.28 9.44 0.47
N ILE A 19 13.13 10.45 0.65
CA ILE A 19 13.33 11.10 1.96
C ILE A 19 12.03 11.68 2.54
N ASN A 20 11.22 12.35 1.72
CA ASN A 20 9.94 12.92 2.18
C ASN A 20 8.97 11.83 2.67
N HIS A 21 8.95 10.66 2.04
CA HIS A 21 8.07 9.57 2.47
C HIS A 21 8.53 8.98 3.80
N LYS A 22 9.85 8.82 3.98
CA LYS A 22 10.43 8.40 5.25
C LYS A 22 10.14 9.40 6.36
N SER A 23 10.27 10.70 6.09
CA SER A 23 9.94 11.75 7.05
C SER A 23 8.47 11.72 7.47
N VAL A 24 7.54 11.48 6.55
CA VAL A 24 6.12 11.30 6.87
C VAL A 24 5.89 10.04 7.73
N ALA A 25 6.54 8.92 7.41
CA ALA A 25 6.44 7.69 8.20
C ALA A 25 6.88 7.93 9.66
N LEU A 26 8.02 8.59 9.86
CA LEU A 26 8.52 8.96 11.19
C LEU A 26 7.57 9.94 11.91
N GLY A 27 7.00 10.89 11.19
CA GLY A 27 6.02 11.82 11.76
C GLY A 27 4.75 11.11 12.27
N ILE A 28 4.28 10.09 11.56
CA ILE A 28 3.14 9.27 12.00
C ILE A 28 3.50 8.41 13.22
N GLU A 29 4.69 7.83 13.26
CA GLU A 29 5.15 7.08 14.44
C GLU A 29 5.21 7.98 15.68
N TYR A 30 5.80 9.16 15.56
CA TYR A 30 5.80 10.16 16.63
C TYR A 30 4.37 10.56 17.05
N TYR A 31 3.46 10.74 16.08
CA TYR A 31 2.05 11.03 16.38
C TYR A 31 1.39 9.90 17.16
N ILE A 32 1.63 8.63 16.82
CA ILE A 32 1.08 7.47 17.52
C ILE A 32 1.60 7.43 18.96
N GLU A 33 2.90 7.64 19.17
CA GLU A 33 3.51 7.61 20.51
C GLU A 33 2.96 8.71 21.43
N LYS A 34 2.59 9.87 20.89
CA LYS A 34 2.12 11.02 21.68
C LYS A 34 0.62 11.04 21.94
N ASN A 35 -0.18 10.23 21.25
CA ASN A 35 -1.64 10.28 21.36
C ASN A 35 -2.22 8.97 21.89
N LEU A 36 -3.01 9.05 22.96
CA LEU A 36 -3.71 7.91 23.57
C LEU A 36 -4.79 7.30 22.66
N LYS A 37 -5.32 8.09 21.73
CA LYS A 37 -6.32 7.66 20.76
C LYS A 37 -5.88 8.09 19.37
N THR A 38 -5.71 7.12 18.48
CA THR A 38 -5.43 7.35 17.07
C THR A 38 -6.55 6.76 16.22
N PRO A 39 -6.80 7.31 15.03
CA PRO A 39 -7.65 6.64 14.04
C PRO A 39 -7.04 5.30 13.62
N LEU A 40 -7.76 4.56 12.78
CA LEU A 40 -7.23 3.36 12.16
C LEU A 40 -6.11 3.74 11.18
N ILE A 41 -4.90 3.21 11.37
CA ILE A 41 -3.73 3.57 10.55
C ILE A 41 -3.26 2.37 9.73
N TYR A 42 -3.10 2.62 8.42
CA TYR A 42 -2.50 1.70 7.47
C TYR A 42 -1.28 2.31 6.83
N ARG A 43 -0.25 1.51 6.63
CA ARG A 43 0.95 1.89 5.88
C ARG A 43 1.08 1.06 4.62
N ILE A 44 1.43 1.72 3.52
CA ILE A 44 1.80 1.04 2.29
C ILE A 44 3.18 0.39 2.43
N SER A 45 3.28 -0.86 2.00
CA SER A 45 4.53 -1.61 2.07
C SER A 45 5.47 -1.20 0.95
N THR A 46 6.68 -0.80 1.31
CA THR A 46 7.79 -0.57 0.37
C THR A 46 8.36 -1.93 -0.05
N VAL A 47 8.48 -2.13 -1.36
CA VAL A 47 9.12 -3.30 -1.94
C VAL A 47 10.60 -2.98 -2.17
N THR A 48 11.47 -3.99 -2.11
CA THR A 48 12.89 -3.78 -2.43
C THR A 48 13.07 -3.47 -3.93
N SER A 49 13.98 -2.53 -4.21
CA SER A 49 14.21 -1.92 -5.53
C SER A 49 14.46 -2.90 -6.70
N LEU A 50 14.93 -4.12 -6.41
CA LEU A 50 15.19 -5.16 -7.42
C LEU A 50 13.92 -5.67 -8.13
N PHE A 51 12.72 -5.46 -7.56
CA PHE A 51 11.45 -5.87 -8.18
C PHE A 51 10.50 -4.70 -8.46
N GLU A 52 10.83 -3.48 -8.01
CA GLU A 52 10.03 -2.27 -8.26
C GLU A 52 9.89 -1.94 -9.77
N PHE A 53 10.78 -2.47 -10.61
CA PHE A 53 10.78 -2.32 -12.08
C PHE A 53 10.34 -3.59 -12.83
N SER A 54 10.11 -4.72 -12.15
CA SER A 54 9.51 -5.93 -12.74
C SER A 54 8.02 -5.98 -12.41
N SER A 55 7.30 -4.95 -12.89
CA SER A 55 5.90 -4.67 -12.49
C SER A 55 5.02 -5.92 -12.57
N ILE A 56 5.14 -6.67 -13.66
CA ILE A 56 4.31 -7.85 -13.95
C ILE A 56 4.61 -8.99 -12.95
N LEU A 57 5.88 -9.35 -12.75
CA LEU A 57 6.25 -10.47 -11.90
C LEU A 57 5.90 -10.19 -10.43
N ASP A 58 6.08 -8.95 -9.97
CA ASP A 58 5.75 -8.58 -8.60
C ASP A 58 4.24 -8.42 -8.37
N ILE A 59 3.50 -7.98 -9.39
CA ILE A 59 2.02 -8.03 -9.40
C ILE A 59 1.57 -9.49 -9.21
N PHE A 60 2.08 -10.44 -10.01
CA PHE A 60 1.71 -11.85 -9.88
C PHE A 60 2.07 -12.42 -8.51
N ARG A 61 3.28 -12.16 -8.00
CA ARG A 61 3.69 -12.60 -6.65
C ARG A 61 2.78 -12.03 -5.56
N THR A 62 2.42 -10.77 -5.67
CA THR A 62 1.51 -10.12 -4.70
C THR A 62 0.13 -10.75 -4.78
N LEU A 63 -0.43 -10.91 -5.99
CA LEU A 63 -1.71 -11.58 -6.18
C LEU A 63 -1.70 -13.00 -5.60
N ILE A 64 -0.63 -13.77 -5.83
CA ILE A 64 -0.46 -15.12 -5.27
C ILE A 64 -0.50 -15.11 -3.73
N LYS A 65 0.08 -14.11 -3.06
CA LYS A 65 -0.01 -13.98 -1.59
C LYS A 65 -1.45 -13.77 -1.09
N PHE A 66 -2.34 -13.23 -1.92
CA PHE A 66 -3.75 -13.02 -1.59
C PHE A 66 -4.68 -14.17 -2.05
N ILE A 67 -4.24 -15.05 -2.95
CA ILE A 67 -5.01 -16.25 -3.38
C ILE A 67 -5.49 -17.11 -2.20
N PRO A 68 -4.67 -17.43 -1.18
CA PRO A 68 -5.14 -18.21 -0.04
C PRO A 68 -6.32 -17.56 0.70
N ARG A 69 -6.36 -16.22 0.76
CA ARG A 69 -7.48 -15.48 1.37
C ARG A 69 -8.74 -15.54 0.51
N LEU A 70 -8.61 -15.46 -0.82
CA LEU A 70 -9.73 -15.61 -1.75
C LEU A 70 -10.32 -17.02 -1.70
N LEU A 71 -9.47 -18.05 -1.82
CA LEU A 71 -9.90 -19.45 -1.71
C LEU A 71 -10.56 -19.70 -0.35
N ARG A 72 -9.95 -19.22 0.73
CA ARG A 72 -10.55 -19.29 2.07
C ARG A 72 -11.94 -18.66 2.11
N SER A 73 -12.12 -17.46 1.57
CA SER A 73 -13.43 -16.79 1.58
C SER A 73 -14.50 -17.54 0.80
N LEU A 74 -14.12 -18.27 -0.25
CA LEU A 74 -15.05 -19.10 -1.04
C LEU A 74 -15.40 -20.39 -0.30
N PHE A 75 -14.43 -21.02 0.37
CA PHE A 75 -14.60 -22.31 1.02
C PHE A 75 -14.94 -22.24 2.52
N SER A 76 -14.86 -21.07 3.16
CA SER A 76 -15.11 -20.91 4.61
C SER A 76 -16.54 -21.27 4.99
N THR A 77 -17.49 -21.11 4.08
CA THR A 77 -18.89 -21.52 4.27
C THR A 77 -19.05 -23.04 4.27
N ILE A 78 -18.17 -23.76 3.56
CA ILE A 78 -18.26 -25.21 3.35
C ILE A 78 -17.39 -25.97 4.37
N LEU A 79 -16.20 -25.45 4.71
CA LEU A 79 -15.21 -26.11 5.58
C LEU A 79 -14.63 -25.13 6.63
N PRO A 80 -15.44 -24.59 7.56
CA PRO A 80 -15.03 -23.52 8.48
C PRO A 80 -13.86 -23.91 9.40
N PHE A 81 -13.79 -25.17 9.85
CA PHE A 81 -12.79 -25.65 10.81
C PHE A 81 -11.37 -25.77 10.21
N LEU A 82 -11.25 -26.13 8.94
CA LEU A 82 -9.94 -26.18 8.24
C LEU A 82 -9.38 -24.78 7.96
N PHE A 83 -10.23 -23.76 8.07
CA PHE A 83 -9.97 -22.41 7.64
C PHE A 83 -10.17 -21.39 8.78
N SER A 84 -9.71 -21.68 10.01
CA SER A 84 -9.61 -20.70 11.13
C SER A 84 -8.75 -19.47 10.82
N SER A 85 -9.38 -18.29 10.72
CA SER A 85 -8.75 -17.05 10.22
C SER A 85 -7.53 -16.62 11.06
N PRO A 86 -6.31 -16.55 10.48
CA PRO A 86 -5.28 -15.74 11.09
C PRO A 86 -5.76 -14.28 11.12
N ASN A 87 -5.30 -13.51 12.10
CA ASN A 87 -5.54 -12.07 12.22
C ASN A 87 -4.72 -11.31 11.15
N ASP A 88 -4.91 -11.65 9.87
CA ASP A 88 -4.24 -11.00 8.76
C ASP A 88 -5.02 -9.73 8.38
N GLN A 89 -4.52 -8.61 8.88
CA GLN A 89 -5.12 -7.30 8.68
C GLN A 89 -4.56 -6.59 7.44
N ARG A 90 -3.95 -7.33 6.49
CA ARG A 90 -3.50 -6.76 5.20
C ARG A 90 -4.69 -6.34 4.33
N ILE A 91 -4.51 -5.27 3.57
CA ILE A 91 -5.48 -4.81 2.57
C ILE A 91 -4.75 -4.70 1.23
N LEU A 92 -5.38 -5.19 0.16
CA LEU A 92 -4.88 -5.01 -1.20
C LEU A 92 -5.78 -4.00 -1.92
N PHE A 93 -5.22 -2.88 -2.33
CA PHE A 93 -5.86 -1.94 -3.23
C PHE A 93 -5.39 -2.20 -4.65
N VAL A 94 -6.35 -2.38 -5.56
CA VAL A 94 -6.10 -2.56 -7.00
C VAL A 94 -6.71 -1.39 -7.74
N SER A 95 -5.90 -0.64 -8.47
CA SER A 95 -6.33 0.47 -9.29
C SER A 95 -7.09 -0.04 -10.50
N SER A 96 -8.27 0.54 -10.76
CA SER A 96 -8.94 0.38 -12.05
C SER A 96 -8.19 1.13 -13.15
N PRO A 97 -8.43 0.85 -14.43
CA PRO A 97 -7.89 1.66 -15.53
C PRO A 97 -8.18 3.17 -15.36
N PHE A 98 -9.39 3.51 -14.91
CA PHE A 98 -9.74 4.89 -14.60
C PHE A 98 -8.90 5.45 -13.43
N GLY A 99 -8.69 4.67 -12.36
CA GLY A 99 -7.83 5.05 -11.24
C GLY A 99 -6.39 5.32 -11.67
N TYR A 100 -5.85 4.50 -12.58
CA TYR A 100 -4.53 4.70 -13.18
C TYR A 100 -4.44 6.05 -13.91
N PHE A 101 -5.40 6.37 -14.79
CA PHE A 101 -5.41 7.65 -15.50
C PHE A 101 -5.58 8.85 -14.56
N GLN A 102 -6.39 8.71 -13.51
CA GLN A 102 -6.47 9.75 -12.46
C GLN A 102 -5.13 9.96 -11.75
N GLY A 103 -4.43 8.88 -11.42
CA GLY A 103 -3.09 8.94 -10.83
C GLY A 103 -2.10 9.65 -11.75
N LEU A 104 -2.11 9.33 -13.05
CA LEU A 104 -1.30 10.05 -14.04
C LEU A 104 -1.64 11.53 -14.10
N LYS A 105 -2.93 11.89 -14.10
CA LYS A 105 -3.36 13.30 -14.12
C LYS A 105 -2.87 14.05 -12.89
N ALA A 106 -3.00 13.45 -11.70
CA ALA A 106 -2.48 14.02 -10.46
C ALA A 106 -0.96 14.19 -10.49
N PHE A 107 -0.24 13.18 -11.00
CA PHE A 107 1.22 13.24 -11.15
C PHE A 107 1.66 14.40 -12.05
N HIS A 108 1.01 14.58 -13.20
CA HIS A 108 1.32 15.64 -14.16
C HIS A 108 0.93 17.05 -13.69
N ALA A 109 0.12 17.19 -12.64
CA ALA A 109 -0.17 18.49 -12.03
C ALA A 109 1.09 19.09 -11.38
N HIS A 110 2.07 18.28 -10.99
CA HIS A 110 3.31 18.71 -10.36
C HIS A 110 4.45 18.86 -11.37
N ARG A 111 4.38 19.90 -12.22
CA ARG A 111 5.32 20.09 -13.35
C ARG A 111 6.80 20.00 -12.99
N SER A 112 7.22 20.51 -11.83
CA SER A 112 8.61 20.47 -11.37
C SER A 112 9.11 19.07 -10.97
N GLN A 113 8.19 18.10 -10.81
CA GLN A 113 8.49 16.74 -10.38
C GLN A 113 8.43 15.72 -11.54
N VAL A 114 8.01 16.13 -12.75
CA VAL A 114 7.93 15.26 -13.94
C VAL A 114 9.28 15.19 -14.65
N LEU A 115 10.26 14.60 -13.98
CA LEU A 115 11.56 14.30 -14.57
C LEU A 115 11.48 13.01 -15.40
N TRP A 116 12.33 12.84 -16.41
CA TRP A 116 12.22 11.74 -17.39
C TRP A 116 12.12 10.34 -16.73
N TYR A 117 12.86 10.09 -15.66
CA TYR A 117 12.86 8.81 -14.94
C TYR A 117 11.53 8.54 -14.22
N ARG A 118 10.69 9.55 -14.01
CA ARG A 118 9.34 9.39 -13.48
C ARG A 118 8.37 8.80 -14.48
N HIS A 119 8.60 8.94 -15.78
CA HIS A 119 7.82 8.23 -16.78
C HIS A 119 8.08 6.72 -16.70
N LEU A 120 9.31 6.31 -16.39
CA LEU A 120 9.61 4.90 -16.09
C LEU A 120 8.86 4.45 -14.83
N TYR A 121 8.85 5.27 -13.77
CA TYR A 121 8.08 4.96 -12.57
C TYR A 121 6.58 4.83 -12.86
N THR A 122 5.95 5.77 -13.56
CA THR A 122 4.51 5.69 -13.83
C THR A 122 4.14 4.53 -14.76
N THR A 123 5.08 4.05 -15.58
CA THR A 123 4.86 2.93 -16.50
C THR A 123 5.12 1.58 -15.84
N PHE A 124 6.21 1.46 -15.07
CA PHE A 124 6.71 0.19 -14.54
C PHE A 124 6.53 0.03 -13.03
N SER A 125 6.17 1.08 -12.29
CA SER A 125 5.92 0.93 -10.86
C SER A 125 4.63 0.18 -10.64
N ARG A 126 4.72 -0.92 -9.90
CA ARG A 126 3.55 -1.63 -9.40
C ARG A 126 2.60 -0.74 -8.59
N HIS A 127 3.09 0.30 -7.91
CA HIS A 127 2.28 1.15 -7.03
C HIS A 127 1.22 1.96 -7.79
N MET A 128 1.37 2.11 -9.11
CA MET A 128 0.32 2.65 -9.98
C MET A 128 -0.88 1.71 -10.11
N PHE A 129 -0.67 0.41 -9.92
CA PHE A 129 -1.65 -0.64 -10.17
C PHE A 129 -2.12 -1.34 -8.89
N ILE A 130 -1.21 -1.65 -7.97
CA ILE A 130 -1.47 -2.46 -6.78
C ILE A 130 -0.69 -1.92 -5.57
N ASN A 131 -1.43 -1.69 -4.49
CA ASN A 131 -0.90 -1.21 -3.22
C ASN A 131 -1.32 -2.15 -2.09
N ASP A 132 -0.36 -2.87 -1.51
CA ASP A 132 -0.59 -3.63 -0.29
C ASP A 132 -0.33 -2.77 0.93
N LEU A 133 -1.34 -2.73 1.81
CA LEU A 133 -1.33 -2.00 3.05
C LEU A 133 -1.27 -2.97 4.23
N THR A 134 -0.54 -2.58 5.26
CA THR A 134 -0.49 -3.28 6.55
C THR A 134 -1.03 -2.36 7.63
N LYS A 135 -1.84 -2.90 8.54
CA LYS A 135 -2.28 -2.13 9.71
C LYS A 135 -1.09 -1.86 10.62
N VAL A 136 -1.00 -0.65 11.14
CA VAL A 136 -0.05 -0.33 12.20
C VAL A 136 -0.61 -0.84 13.54
N SER A 137 0.12 -1.73 14.21
CA SER A 137 -0.18 -2.15 15.58
C SER A 137 0.44 -1.15 16.55
N ILE A 138 -0.38 -0.58 17.41
CA ILE A 138 0.07 0.22 18.56
C ILE A 138 0.43 -0.81 19.64
N ASN A 139 1.68 -0.83 20.07
CA ASN A 139 2.11 -1.63 21.21
C ASN A 139 1.69 -0.97 22.53
#